data_AF-A0A7R7XEC0-F1
#
_entry.id   AF-A0A7R7XEC0-F1
#
_cell.length_a   1.000
_cell.length_b   1.000
_cell.length_c   1.000
_cell.angle_alpha   90.00
_cell.angle_beta   90.00
_cell.angle_gamma   90.00
#
_symmetry.space_group_name_H-M   'P 1'
#
loop_
_entity.id
_entity.type
_entity.pdbx_description
1 polymer ?
#
loop_
_entity_poly.entity_id
_entity_poly.type
_entity_poly.pdbx_seq_one_letter_code
_entity_poly.pdbx_strand_id
1 'polypeptide(L)'
;MPSELNPLIISAESIALSSLVCSIPAPPSDNNTECLPSSNRKYTLPLDTERQLARTLAFLSHSKDDVNHIPAVCLEEDQDTGGLNVIFAVNRTSHKDGGAAMARIKTGFDRLFSTLANLGLLPDLKRLVLDDVICMCSGRILSRLRLAPSKRKRDSRPFRDSLREAVLAAKRISDQKLRESNMLEVLNQFAIKARDAEKLIDSWSRHQVQARLIELVEGIYQVHRIPQLPALIRAIPNRDLDPCSKESVLNIVSKVSRYRESARFLYRTAKDCALARNMRAVPVHLPREAYDIPSFNGYAPNLRSRILEASSKGQQKRLINSICSVSKLTEQQAIAQYSQQVPKTLTEGKIHAEVQLIAYCELQKPKMYPRLVCSSKDACFLCNMFLLEYHKILAPRSHGKLYPGWRLPCPPQLTELEFAFCDTLGSHLQQTLSHLLSKKQWPVHPCPNESTLFTLPSLSTPAASLSSKAGQAAEPRAQNEEGLLPSPHLSTTSINSVHSAPAAREGTDLSDGNGLPDAVVYSPRHRLLRHYTLISNSTIQGRLSLGESSTFYTAGSIHIQLEHSTGTKNMQYWLKRLDIEEVAKAQAADPPSVVLDAFQLETPVTISDRNVLYLTAKDTVLEIGWRPVASD
;
A
#
# COMPACT_ATOMS: atom_id res chain seq x y z
N MET A 1 -34.26 10.54 -28.65
CA MET A 1 -34.35 11.00 -27.25
C MET A 1 -32.98 10.79 -26.63
N PRO A 2 -32.31 11.83 -26.08
CA PRO A 2 -31.05 11.62 -25.38
C PRO A 2 -31.32 10.68 -24.21
N SER A 3 -30.39 9.80 -23.89
CA SER A 3 -30.37 9.05 -22.65
C SER A 3 -30.52 10.04 -21.49
N GLU A 4 -31.71 10.13 -20.88
CA GLU A 4 -31.90 10.93 -19.67
C GLU A 4 -31.12 10.25 -18.53
N LEU A 5 -29.86 10.68 -18.42
CA LEU A 5 -29.03 10.82 -17.22
C LEU A 5 -28.96 9.61 -16.28
N ASN A 6 -28.88 8.38 -16.78
CA ASN A 6 -28.52 7.25 -15.93
C ASN A 6 -26.99 7.11 -15.81
N PRO A 7 -26.38 7.32 -14.62
CA PRO A 7 -24.93 7.22 -14.44
C PRO A 7 -24.34 5.85 -14.82
N LEU A 8 -25.11 4.75 -14.67
CA LEU A 8 -24.64 3.42 -15.09
C LEU A 8 -24.46 3.35 -16.61
N ILE A 9 -25.37 3.93 -17.39
CA ILE A 9 -25.26 3.98 -18.85
C ILE A 9 -24.08 4.86 -19.26
N ILE A 10 -24.00 6.08 -18.71
CA ILE A 10 -22.94 7.04 -19.03
C ILE A 10 -21.55 6.46 -18.72
N SER A 11 -21.40 5.84 -17.55
CA SER A 11 -20.15 5.20 -17.15
C SER A 11 -19.83 3.99 -18.03
N ALA A 12 -20.80 3.12 -18.34
CA ALA A 12 -20.59 1.96 -19.21
C ALA A 12 -20.15 2.36 -20.62
N GLU A 13 -20.79 3.37 -21.22
CA GLU A 13 -20.41 3.91 -22.53
C GLU A 13 -18.99 4.50 -22.52
N SER A 14 -18.66 5.27 -21.48
CA SER A 14 -17.35 5.91 -21.34
C SER A 14 -16.23 4.89 -21.11
N ILE A 15 -16.50 3.85 -20.30
CA ILE A 15 -15.58 2.72 -20.08
C ILE A 15 -15.39 1.93 -21.37
N ALA A 16 -16.47 1.60 -22.08
CA ALA A 16 -16.40 0.86 -23.34
C ALA A 16 -15.57 1.61 -24.39
N LEU A 17 -15.81 2.90 -24.58
CA LEU A 17 -15.01 3.73 -25.50
C LEU A 17 -13.55 3.83 -25.05
N SER A 18 -13.30 4.08 -23.77
CA SER A 18 -11.92 4.14 -23.24
C SER A 18 -11.17 2.83 -23.47
N SER A 19 -11.85 1.68 -23.34
CA SER A 19 -11.26 0.35 -23.52
C SER A 19 -10.86 0.04 -24.96
N LEU A 20 -11.46 0.71 -25.95
CA LEU A 20 -11.01 0.64 -27.34
C LEU A 20 -9.71 1.41 -27.56
N VAL A 21 -9.46 2.46 -26.78
CA VAL A 21 -8.26 3.29 -26.91
C VAL A 21 -7.08 2.69 -26.16
N CYS A 22 -7.27 2.33 -24.89
CA CYS A 22 -6.19 1.78 -24.07
C CYS A 22 -6.72 0.92 -22.92
N SER A 23 -5.92 -0.09 -22.54
CA SER A 23 -6.18 -0.95 -21.38
C SER A 23 -5.56 -0.41 -20.09
N ILE A 24 -4.60 0.52 -20.19
CA ILE A 24 -3.87 1.12 -19.07
C ILE A 24 -3.87 2.63 -19.29
N PRO A 25 -4.91 3.35 -18.84
CA PRO A 25 -5.01 4.79 -19.05
C PRO A 25 -4.00 5.60 -18.23
N ALA A 26 -3.51 5.05 -17.11
CA ALA A 26 -2.52 5.68 -16.25
C ALA A 26 -1.43 4.68 -15.84
N PRO A 27 -0.17 5.11 -15.64
CA PRO A 27 0.85 4.25 -15.05
C PRO A 27 0.52 3.95 -13.57
N PRO A 28 1.16 2.92 -12.96
CA PRO A 28 1.07 2.71 -11.53
C PRO A 28 1.50 3.96 -10.75
N SER A 29 0.74 4.31 -9.72
CA SER A 29 0.95 5.52 -8.93
C SER A 29 0.67 5.29 -7.44
N ASP A 30 1.34 6.06 -6.59
CA ASP A 30 1.00 6.25 -5.19
C ASP A 30 0.06 7.44 -5.05
N ASN A 31 -0.94 7.33 -4.18
CA ASN A 31 -1.79 8.47 -3.83
C ASN A 31 -1.27 9.15 -2.57
N ASN A 32 -1.22 10.48 -2.59
CA ASN A 32 -0.80 11.28 -1.46
C ASN A 32 -1.89 11.30 -0.38
N THR A 33 -1.51 10.99 0.86
CA THR A 33 -2.43 11.05 2.00
C THR A 33 -2.67 12.45 2.54
N GLU A 34 -1.91 13.46 2.12
CA GLU A 34 -2.23 14.87 2.39
C GLU A 34 -3.51 15.34 1.68
N CYS A 35 -4.00 14.57 0.71
CA CYS A 35 -5.30 14.81 0.09
C CYS A 35 -6.48 14.41 0.98
N LEU A 36 -6.23 13.73 2.12
CA LEU A 36 -7.28 13.51 3.11
C LEU A 36 -7.60 14.85 3.79
N PRO A 37 -8.88 15.23 3.90
CA PRO A 37 -9.24 16.45 4.59
C PRO A 37 -8.67 16.40 6.02
N SER A 38 -8.01 17.49 6.43
CA SER A 38 -7.52 17.70 7.79
C SER A 38 -8.71 17.59 8.75
N SER A 39 -8.99 16.38 9.22
CA SER A 39 -10.12 16.16 10.10
C SER A 39 -9.75 16.76 11.45
N ASN A 40 -10.57 17.68 11.95
CA ASN A 40 -10.51 18.11 13.35
C ASN A 40 -10.78 16.93 14.34
N ARG A 41 -11.06 15.72 13.83
CA ARG A 41 -11.28 14.50 14.61
C ARG A 41 -9.95 13.81 14.89
N LYS A 42 -9.65 13.61 16.17
CA LYS A 42 -8.45 12.91 16.65
C LYS A 42 -8.65 11.40 16.53
N TYR A 43 -8.12 10.81 15.46
CA TYR A 43 -7.97 9.34 15.34
C TYR A 43 -6.99 8.84 16.39
N THR A 44 -7.29 7.70 17.01
CA THR A 44 -6.38 7.06 17.98
C THR A 44 -5.33 6.22 17.25
N LEU A 45 -5.72 5.58 16.14
CA LEU A 45 -4.81 4.80 15.32
C LEU A 45 -4.00 5.74 14.43
N PRO A 46 -2.66 5.73 14.47
CA PRO A 46 -1.86 6.51 13.54
C PRO A 46 -2.12 6.08 12.09
N LEU A 47 -2.11 7.04 11.16
CA LEU A 47 -2.46 6.78 9.74
C LEU A 47 -1.59 5.69 9.12
N ASP A 48 -0.29 5.66 9.40
CA ASP A 48 0.59 4.62 8.86
C ASP A 48 0.35 3.25 9.50
N THR A 49 -0.08 3.20 10.76
CA THR A 49 -0.50 1.96 11.39
C THR A 49 -1.80 1.45 10.75
N GLU A 50 -2.78 2.34 10.51
CA GLU A 50 -4.00 2.00 9.76
C GLU A 50 -3.66 1.47 8.37
N ARG A 51 -2.76 2.16 7.64
CA ARG A 51 -2.31 1.77 6.30
C ARG A 51 -1.73 0.35 6.31
N GLN A 52 -0.81 0.06 7.20
CA GLN A 52 -0.14 -1.25 7.24
C GLN A 52 -1.09 -2.36 7.71
N LEU A 53 -1.96 -2.06 8.67
CA LEU A 53 -2.96 -3.01 9.17
C LEU A 53 -4.01 -3.32 8.11
N ALA A 54 -4.58 -2.31 7.45
CA ALA A 54 -5.54 -2.49 6.36
C ALA A 54 -4.93 -3.27 5.20
N ARG A 55 -3.69 -2.96 4.78
CA ARG A 55 -3.00 -3.72 3.72
C ARG A 55 -2.70 -5.16 4.13
N THR A 56 -2.36 -5.40 5.40
CA THR A 56 -2.13 -6.75 5.93
C THR A 56 -3.42 -7.57 5.89
N LEU A 57 -4.50 -7.02 6.43
CA LEU A 57 -5.79 -7.70 6.45
C LEU A 57 -6.35 -7.90 5.03
N ALA A 58 -6.19 -6.93 4.13
CA ALA A 58 -6.56 -7.08 2.72
C ALA A 58 -5.75 -8.15 1.98
N PHE A 59 -4.47 -8.31 2.31
CA PHE A 59 -3.64 -9.39 1.77
C PHE A 59 -4.12 -10.77 2.25
N LEU A 60 -4.50 -10.88 3.53
CA LEU A 60 -4.97 -12.13 4.14
C LEU A 60 -6.40 -12.51 3.71
N SER A 61 -7.28 -11.53 3.49
CA SER A 61 -8.66 -11.78 3.06
C SER A 61 -8.73 -12.45 1.68
N HIS A 62 -7.70 -12.30 0.84
CA HIS A 62 -7.61 -13.00 -0.45
C HIS A 62 -7.16 -14.46 -0.27
N SER A 63 -7.99 -15.24 0.43
CA SER A 63 -7.77 -16.62 0.90
C SER A 63 -7.72 -17.70 -0.20
N LYS A 64 -8.19 -17.40 -1.42
CA LYS A 64 -8.26 -18.36 -2.56
C LYS A 64 -7.90 -17.67 -3.88
N ASP A 65 -7.44 -18.40 -4.88
CA ASP A 65 -7.24 -17.85 -6.24
C ASP A 65 -8.56 -17.68 -6.99
N ASP A 66 -9.34 -16.71 -6.53
CA ASP A 66 -10.65 -16.35 -7.06
C ASP A 66 -10.65 -14.90 -7.52
N VAL A 67 -10.48 -14.68 -8.82
CA VAL A 67 -10.47 -13.32 -9.38
C VAL A 67 -11.84 -12.69 -9.51
N ASN A 68 -12.91 -13.47 -9.31
CA ASN A 68 -14.26 -12.94 -9.40
C ASN A 68 -14.65 -12.24 -8.09
N HIS A 69 -14.06 -12.64 -6.98
CA HIS A 69 -14.35 -12.15 -5.63
C HIS A 69 -13.10 -11.58 -4.95
N ILE A 70 -12.40 -10.67 -5.64
CA ILE A 70 -11.25 -9.96 -5.04
C ILE A 70 -11.73 -9.14 -3.84
N PRO A 71 -11.11 -9.27 -2.66
CA PRO A 71 -11.53 -8.54 -1.48
C PRO A 71 -10.83 -7.19 -1.33
N ALA A 72 -11.53 -6.26 -0.69
CA ALA A 72 -10.98 -5.02 -0.15
C ALA A 72 -11.39 -4.85 1.33
N VAL A 73 -10.59 -4.11 2.08
CA VAL A 73 -10.73 -3.87 3.52
C VAL A 73 -10.52 -2.38 3.81
N CYS A 74 -11.31 -1.82 4.72
CA CYS A 74 -11.04 -0.55 5.39
C CYS A 74 -11.22 -0.71 6.91
N LEU A 75 -10.71 0.26 7.67
CA LEU A 75 -10.71 0.22 9.13
C LEU A 75 -11.49 1.40 9.69
N GLU A 76 -12.48 1.12 10.52
CA GLU A 76 -13.27 2.13 11.21
C GLU A 76 -13.03 2.00 12.73
N GLU A 77 -12.61 3.08 13.36
CA GLU A 77 -12.48 3.18 14.81
C GLU A 77 -13.87 3.41 15.43
N ASP A 78 -14.33 2.43 16.19
CA ASP A 78 -15.59 2.51 16.93
C ASP A 78 -15.33 3.14 18.30
N GLN A 79 -15.65 4.43 18.42
CA GLN A 79 -15.48 5.20 19.65
C GLN A 79 -16.39 4.71 20.78
N ASP A 80 -17.51 4.08 20.48
CA ASP A 80 -18.48 3.68 21.49
C ASP A 80 -18.03 2.39 22.20
N THR A 81 -17.40 1.47 21.47
CA THR A 81 -16.90 0.21 22.05
C THR A 81 -15.39 0.18 22.29
N GLY A 82 -14.64 1.20 21.84
CA GLY A 82 -13.18 1.20 21.89
C GLY A 82 -12.57 0.07 21.07
N GLY A 83 -13.21 -0.27 19.95
CA GLY A 83 -12.86 -1.37 19.06
C GLY A 83 -12.51 -0.91 17.65
N LEU A 84 -12.00 -1.83 16.84
CA LEU A 84 -11.65 -1.58 15.44
C LEU A 84 -12.50 -2.46 14.53
N ASN A 85 -13.42 -1.84 13.80
CA ASN A 85 -14.24 -2.50 12.80
C ASN A 85 -13.40 -2.74 11.55
N VAL A 86 -13.12 -4.01 11.25
CA VAL A 86 -12.46 -4.46 10.01
C VAL A 86 -13.56 -4.72 8.98
N ILE A 87 -13.88 -3.68 8.22
CA ILE A 87 -14.96 -3.71 7.23
C ILE A 87 -14.40 -4.26 5.92
N PHE A 88 -15.05 -5.26 5.34
CA PHE A 88 -14.57 -5.87 4.11
C PHE A 88 -15.70 -6.19 3.13
N ALA A 89 -15.34 -6.18 1.85
CA ALA A 89 -16.22 -6.54 0.75
C ALA A 89 -15.44 -7.41 -0.26
N VAL A 90 -16.15 -8.05 -1.19
CA VAL A 90 -15.57 -8.73 -2.36
C VAL A 90 -16.21 -8.18 -3.63
N ASN A 91 -15.52 -8.27 -4.78
CA ASN A 91 -16.15 -7.95 -6.07
C ASN A 91 -17.43 -8.78 -6.27
N ARG A 92 -18.52 -8.14 -6.73
CA ARG A 92 -19.83 -8.78 -6.88
C ARG A 92 -20.58 -8.32 -8.12
N THR A 93 -21.23 -9.26 -8.79
CA THR A 93 -22.16 -9.03 -9.90
C THR A 93 -23.61 -8.89 -9.46
N SER A 94 -23.99 -9.38 -8.28
CA SER A 94 -25.37 -9.28 -7.77
C SER A 94 -25.44 -9.38 -6.24
N HIS A 95 -26.61 -9.07 -5.68
CA HIS A 95 -26.90 -9.22 -4.26
C HIS A 95 -26.75 -10.67 -3.73
N LYS A 96 -26.81 -11.70 -4.59
CA LYS A 96 -26.60 -13.10 -4.19
C LYS A 96 -25.18 -13.61 -4.43
N ASP A 97 -24.38 -12.85 -5.17
CA ASP A 97 -23.01 -13.21 -5.55
C ASP A 97 -22.04 -13.10 -4.36
N GLY A 98 -20.91 -13.80 -4.36
CA GLY A 98 -19.83 -13.62 -3.38
C GLY A 98 -20.08 -14.06 -1.93
N GLY A 99 -21.27 -14.56 -1.56
CA GLY A 99 -21.60 -14.94 -0.18
C GLY A 99 -20.63 -15.97 0.44
N ALA A 100 -20.26 -17.00 -0.31
CA ALA A 100 -19.28 -18.00 0.15
C ALA A 100 -17.87 -17.41 0.35
N ALA A 101 -17.47 -16.41 -0.44
CA ALA A 101 -16.19 -15.74 -0.24
C ALA A 101 -16.21 -14.88 1.03
N MET A 102 -17.29 -14.13 1.24
CA MET A 102 -17.50 -13.30 2.43
C MET A 102 -17.51 -14.14 3.72
N ALA A 103 -18.24 -15.27 3.73
CA ALA A 103 -18.31 -16.17 4.89
C ALA A 103 -16.95 -16.76 5.27
N ARG A 104 -16.13 -17.17 4.27
CA ARG A 104 -14.76 -17.65 4.53
C ARG A 104 -13.87 -16.56 5.13
N ILE A 105 -13.93 -15.35 4.59
CA ILE A 105 -13.15 -14.21 5.11
C ILE A 105 -13.57 -13.92 6.55
N LYS A 106 -14.88 -13.84 6.80
CA LYS A 106 -15.42 -13.61 8.14
C LYS A 106 -14.94 -14.66 9.13
N THR A 107 -15.10 -15.94 8.79
CA THR A 107 -14.68 -17.06 9.66
C THR A 107 -13.19 -17.02 9.98
N GLY A 108 -12.35 -16.74 8.97
CA GLY A 108 -10.91 -16.63 9.16
C GLY A 108 -10.51 -15.45 10.05
N PHE A 109 -11.14 -14.29 9.85
CA PHE A 109 -10.92 -13.12 10.68
C PHE A 109 -11.46 -13.28 12.09
N ASP A 110 -12.67 -13.81 12.28
CA ASP A 110 -13.24 -14.05 13.62
C ASP A 110 -12.30 -14.93 14.46
N ARG A 111 -11.77 -16.01 13.86
CA ARG A 111 -10.80 -16.90 14.52
C ARG A 111 -9.51 -16.16 14.88
N LEU A 112 -8.91 -15.47 13.90
CA LEU A 112 -7.68 -14.71 14.08
C LEU A 112 -7.81 -13.61 15.15
N PHE A 113 -8.91 -12.85 15.13
CA PHE A 113 -9.16 -11.77 16.07
C PHE A 113 -9.45 -12.30 17.47
N SER A 114 -10.16 -13.43 17.58
CA SER A 114 -10.34 -14.13 18.87
C SER A 114 -9.00 -14.53 19.48
N THR A 115 -8.06 -15.04 18.67
CA THR A 115 -6.70 -15.35 19.14
C THR A 115 -5.99 -14.09 19.62
N LEU A 116 -6.00 -13.00 18.83
CA LEU A 116 -5.34 -11.74 19.19
C LEU A 116 -5.93 -11.07 20.45
N ALA A 117 -7.24 -11.21 20.69
CA ALA A 117 -7.91 -10.67 21.87
C ALA A 117 -7.41 -11.30 23.18
N ASN A 118 -6.95 -12.57 23.14
CA ASN A 118 -6.48 -13.32 24.30
C ASN A 118 -4.96 -13.14 24.58
N LEU A 119 -4.41 -11.98 24.21
CA LEU A 119 -3.01 -11.63 24.46
C LEU A 119 -2.68 -11.68 25.96
N GLY A 120 -1.72 -12.53 26.32
CA GLY A 120 -1.25 -12.73 27.71
C GLY A 120 -1.89 -13.91 28.45
N LEU A 121 -2.96 -14.51 27.91
CA LEU A 121 -3.65 -15.65 28.52
C LEU A 121 -3.28 -17.00 27.88
N LEU A 122 -2.93 -17.01 26.59
CA LEU A 122 -2.60 -18.23 25.87
C LEU A 122 -1.08 -18.45 25.77
N PRO A 123 -0.57 -19.65 26.11
CA PRO A 123 0.81 -20.01 25.80
C PRO A 123 1.02 -20.04 24.28
N ASP A 124 2.22 -19.71 23.82
CA ASP A 124 2.62 -19.74 22.40
C ASP A 124 1.73 -18.95 21.42
N LEU A 125 1.13 -17.84 21.86
CA LEU A 125 0.23 -17.04 21.02
C LEU A 125 0.80 -16.67 19.65
N LYS A 126 2.09 -16.36 19.56
CA LYS A 126 2.77 -16.06 18.29
C LYS A 126 2.63 -17.21 17.28
N ARG A 127 2.68 -18.46 17.75
CA ARG A 127 2.48 -19.67 16.93
C ARG A 127 1.02 -19.85 16.54
N LEU A 128 0.08 -19.57 17.45
CA LEU A 128 -1.35 -19.63 17.18
C LEU A 128 -1.77 -18.62 16.10
N VAL A 129 -1.29 -17.37 16.19
CA VAL A 129 -1.53 -16.35 15.16
C VAL A 129 -0.99 -16.78 13.79
N LEU A 130 0.19 -17.43 13.77
CA LEU A 130 0.74 -17.98 12.52
C LEU A 130 -0.13 -19.13 11.97
N ASP A 131 -0.62 -20.03 12.83
CA ASP A 131 -1.53 -21.10 12.42
C ASP A 131 -2.83 -20.53 11.83
N ASP A 132 -3.44 -19.54 12.49
CA ASP A 132 -4.65 -18.85 12.02
C ASP A 132 -4.47 -18.23 10.64
N VAL A 133 -3.38 -17.48 10.46
CA VAL A 133 -3.04 -16.88 9.17
C VAL A 133 -2.87 -17.94 8.09
N ILE A 134 -2.14 -19.02 8.36
CA ILE A 134 -1.85 -20.07 7.38
C ILE A 134 -3.10 -20.90 7.07
N CYS A 135 -3.93 -21.20 8.08
CA CYS A 135 -5.16 -21.95 7.89
C CYS A 135 -6.13 -21.17 6.99
N MET A 136 -6.36 -19.89 7.31
CA MET A 136 -7.19 -18.98 6.51
C MET A 136 -6.69 -18.86 5.06
N CYS A 137 -5.38 -18.82 4.85
CA CYS A 137 -4.77 -18.54 3.55
C CYS A 137 -4.28 -19.79 2.80
N SER A 138 -4.53 -20.99 3.31
CA SER A 138 -3.99 -22.26 2.80
C SER A 138 -4.21 -22.41 1.29
N GLY A 139 -5.44 -22.24 0.81
CA GLY A 139 -5.77 -22.33 -0.62
C GLY A 139 -4.95 -21.36 -1.49
N ARG A 140 -4.75 -20.12 -1.04
CA ARG A 140 -3.94 -19.11 -1.74
C ARG A 140 -2.45 -19.43 -1.68
N ILE A 141 -1.94 -19.92 -0.56
CA ILE A 141 -0.54 -20.38 -0.41
C ILE A 141 -0.24 -21.49 -1.40
N LEU A 142 -1.08 -22.53 -1.45
CA LEU A 142 -0.90 -23.68 -2.33
C LEU A 142 -1.00 -23.30 -3.81
N SER A 143 -1.90 -22.38 -4.16
CA SER A 143 -1.97 -21.82 -5.52
C SER A 143 -0.69 -21.06 -5.90
N ARG A 144 -0.11 -20.27 -4.98
CA ARG A 144 1.14 -19.54 -5.23
C ARG A 144 2.33 -20.47 -5.41
N LEU A 145 2.40 -21.53 -4.62
CA LEU A 145 3.43 -22.57 -4.73
C LEU A 145 3.18 -23.56 -5.88
N ARG A 146 2.03 -23.43 -6.57
CA ARG A 146 1.62 -24.31 -7.69
C ARG A 146 1.52 -25.78 -7.25
N LEU A 147 1.06 -26.00 -6.02
CA LEU A 147 0.85 -27.32 -5.41
C LEU A 147 -0.63 -27.74 -5.46
N ALA A 148 -1.54 -26.79 -5.68
CA ALA A 148 -2.95 -27.06 -5.92
C ALA A 148 -3.26 -27.00 -7.43
N PRO A 149 -4.14 -27.89 -7.95
CA PRO A 149 -4.56 -27.83 -9.34
C PRO A 149 -5.25 -26.49 -9.63
N SER A 150 -4.68 -25.72 -10.56
CA SER A 150 -5.26 -24.45 -11.00
C SER A 150 -5.88 -24.61 -12.38
N LYS A 151 -7.16 -24.22 -12.52
CA LYS A 151 -7.85 -24.17 -13.82
C LYS A 151 -7.16 -23.23 -14.83
N ARG A 152 -6.34 -22.28 -14.37
CA ARG A 152 -5.71 -21.24 -15.19
C ARG A 152 -4.23 -21.47 -15.48
N LYS A 153 -3.61 -22.40 -14.76
CA LYS A 153 -2.16 -22.63 -14.77
C LYS A 153 -1.87 -24.13 -14.88
N ARG A 154 -2.61 -24.84 -15.74
CA ARG A 154 -2.45 -26.28 -15.94
C ARG A 154 -1.01 -26.65 -16.35
N ASP A 155 -0.33 -25.77 -17.09
CA ASP A 155 1.03 -26.01 -17.58
C ASP A 155 2.12 -25.30 -16.74
N SER A 156 1.76 -24.72 -15.58
CA SER A 156 2.73 -23.97 -14.78
C SER A 156 3.60 -24.91 -13.96
N ARG A 157 4.89 -24.91 -14.26
CA ARG A 157 5.92 -25.69 -13.55
C ARG A 157 5.81 -25.53 -12.02
N PRO A 158 5.79 -26.61 -11.23
CA PRO A 158 5.76 -26.55 -9.77
C PRO A 158 6.86 -25.64 -9.21
N PHE A 159 6.56 -24.90 -8.13
CA PHE A 159 7.54 -23.96 -7.58
C PHE A 159 8.83 -24.66 -7.12
N ARG A 160 8.73 -25.90 -6.64
CA ARG A 160 9.88 -26.76 -6.30
C ARG A 160 10.92 -26.79 -7.43
N ASP A 161 10.45 -27.02 -8.65
CA ASP A 161 11.35 -27.19 -9.79
C ASP A 161 11.92 -25.84 -10.25
N SER A 162 11.14 -24.76 -10.18
CA SER A 162 11.63 -23.40 -10.42
C SER A 162 12.70 -22.99 -9.39
N LEU A 163 12.52 -23.36 -8.13
CA LEU A 163 13.49 -23.10 -7.08
C LEU A 163 14.78 -23.89 -7.31
N ARG A 164 14.67 -25.18 -7.64
CA ARG A 164 15.80 -26.05 -7.98
C ARG A 164 16.59 -25.54 -9.17
N GLU A 165 15.90 -25.14 -10.24
CA GLU A 165 16.51 -24.57 -11.43
C GLU A 165 17.26 -23.28 -11.13
N ALA A 166 16.67 -22.39 -10.31
CA ALA A 166 17.35 -21.17 -9.89
C ALA A 166 18.65 -21.46 -9.10
N VAL A 167 18.65 -22.47 -8.23
CA VAL A 167 19.88 -22.90 -7.51
C VAL A 167 20.92 -23.44 -8.49
N LEU A 168 20.51 -24.29 -9.44
CA LEU A 168 21.44 -24.85 -10.44
C LEU A 168 22.03 -23.76 -11.34
N ALA A 169 21.21 -22.80 -11.78
CA ALA A 169 21.65 -21.68 -12.60
C ALA A 169 22.58 -20.73 -11.81
N ALA A 170 22.29 -20.48 -10.53
CA ALA A 170 23.15 -19.67 -9.66
C ALA A 170 24.54 -20.30 -9.44
N LYS A 171 24.61 -21.64 -9.38
CA LYS A 171 25.88 -22.39 -9.29
C LYS A 171 26.74 -22.33 -10.55
N ARG A 172 26.19 -21.91 -11.70
CA ARG A 172 26.93 -21.73 -12.96
C ARG A 172 27.55 -20.33 -13.10
N ILE A 173 27.28 -19.42 -12.17
CA ILE A 173 27.95 -18.12 -12.14
C ILE A 173 29.44 -18.37 -11.87
N SER A 174 30.34 -17.72 -12.61
CA SER A 174 31.78 -17.91 -12.42
C SER A 174 32.24 -17.48 -11.02
N ASP A 175 33.10 -18.28 -10.42
CA ASP A 175 33.67 -18.01 -9.09
C ASP A 175 34.34 -16.64 -9.00
N GLN A 176 35.01 -16.21 -10.07
CA GLN A 176 35.60 -14.88 -10.16
C GLN A 176 34.53 -13.78 -9.98
N LYS A 177 33.42 -13.86 -10.72
CA LYS A 177 32.33 -12.88 -10.65
C LYS A 177 31.62 -12.89 -9.29
N LEU A 178 31.49 -14.06 -8.68
CA LEU A 178 30.93 -14.20 -7.34
C LEU A 178 31.84 -13.59 -6.27
N ARG A 179 33.16 -13.71 -6.41
CA ARG A 179 34.15 -13.10 -5.50
C ARG A 179 34.21 -11.58 -5.69
N GLU A 180 34.25 -11.10 -6.92
CA GLU A 180 34.21 -9.65 -7.23
C GLU A 180 32.96 -8.97 -6.66
N SER A 181 31.83 -9.70 -6.58
CA SER A 181 30.57 -9.18 -6.06
C SER A 181 30.31 -9.56 -4.59
N ASN A 182 31.24 -10.21 -3.88
CA ASN A 182 31.05 -10.74 -2.53
C ASN A 182 29.80 -11.65 -2.34
N MET A 183 29.40 -12.38 -3.38
CA MET A 183 28.14 -13.16 -3.42
C MET A 183 28.29 -14.66 -3.12
N LEU A 184 29.51 -15.15 -2.85
CA LEU A 184 29.76 -16.59 -2.66
C LEU A 184 29.01 -17.15 -1.44
N GLU A 185 29.01 -16.41 -0.33
CA GLU A 185 28.29 -16.80 0.89
C GLU A 185 26.76 -16.80 0.67
N VAL A 186 26.26 -15.80 -0.08
CA VAL A 186 24.84 -15.70 -0.45
C VAL A 186 24.42 -16.92 -1.27
N LEU A 187 25.25 -17.36 -2.22
CA LEU A 187 25.01 -18.56 -3.02
C LEU A 187 24.95 -19.83 -2.15
N ASN A 188 25.89 -19.99 -1.21
CA ASN A 188 25.92 -21.13 -0.30
C ASN A 188 24.66 -21.19 0.58
N GLN A 189 24.28 -20.06 1.18
CA GLN A 189 23.06 -19.96 1.98
C GLN A 189 21.81 -20.24 1.14
N PHE A 190 21.76 -19.73 -0.09
CA PHE A 190 20.67 -20.01 -1.02
C PHE A 190 20.56 -21.48 -1.34
N ALA A 191 21.67 -22.15 -1.67
CA ALA A 191 21.67 -23.58 -1.98
C ALA A 191 21.20 -24.46 -0.79
N ILE A 192 21.62 -24.12 0.44
CA ILE A 192 21.23 -24.86 1.65
C ILE A 192 19.73 -24.64 1.94
N LYS A 193 19.30 -23.38 2.07
CA LYS A 193 17.92 -23.05 2.47
C LYS A 193 16.90 -23.43 1.41
N ALA A 194 17.25 -23.32 0.12
CA ALA A 194 16.40 -23.80 -0.97
C ALA A 194 16.22 -25.32 -0.93
N ARG A 195 17.28 -26.08 -0.64
CA ARG A 195 17.19 -27.54 -0.48
C ARG A 195 16.27 -27.93 0.68
N ASP A 196 16.35 -27.22 1.80
CA ASP A 196 15.47 -27.49 2.94
C ASP A 196 14.02 -27.13 2.61
N ALA A 197 13.78 -26.02 1.90
CA ALA A 197 12.46 -25.69 1.39
C ALA A 197 11.91 -26.76 0.43
N GLU A 198 12.73 -27.32 -0.47
CA GLU A 198 12.33 -28.44 -1.34
C GLU A 198 11.88 -29.66 -0.53
N LYS A 199 12.62 -30.04 0.53
CA LYS A 199 12.23 -31.14 1.42
C LYS A 199 10.89 -30.88 2.12
N LEU A 200 10.64 -29.63 2.52
CA LEU A 200 9.37 -29.23 3.13
C LEU A 200 8.22 -29.28 2.13
N ILE A 201 8.45 -28.91 0.87
CA ILE A 201 7.47 -29.09 -0.22
C ILE A 201 7.14 -30.57 -0.40
N ASP A 202 8.16 -31.44 -0.42
CA ASP A 202 7.98 -32.89 -0.56
C ASP A 202 7.29 -33.50 0.66
N SER A 203 7.59 -32.99 1.87
CA SER A 203 6.92 -33.39 3.11
C SER A 203 5.44 -33.01 3.09
N TRP A 204 5.11 -31.77 2.74
CA TRP A 204 3.73 -31.32 2.62
C TRP A 204 2.99 -32.08 1.51
N SER A 205 3.60 -32.30 0.34
CA SER A 205 2.93 -32.98 -0.78
C SER A 205 2.52 -34.42 -0.44
N ARG A 206 3.30 -35.09 0.42
CA ARG A 206 3.02 -36.45 0.91
C ARG A 206 1.92 -36.51 1.98
N HIS A 207 1.87 -35.56 2.90
CA HIS A 207 0.98 -35.63 4.07
C HIS A 207 -0.24 -34.71 3.98
N GLN A 208 -0.09 -33.56 3.33
CA GLN A 208 -1.13 -32.55 3.08
C GLN A 208 -1.86 -32.05 4.34
N VAL A 209 -1.15 -31.99 5.47
CA VAL A 209 -1.67 -31.49 6.75
C VAL A 209 -1.21 -30.05 7.04
N GLN A 210 -2.01 -29.33 7.84
CA GLN A 210 -1.78 -27.94 8.22
C GLN A 210 -0.40 -27.70 8.84
N ALA A 211 0.02 -28.54 9.80
CA ALA A 211 1.32 -28.39 10.46
C ALA A 211 2.51 -28.36 9.48
N ARG A 212 2.47 -29.19 8.42
CA ARG A 212 3.50 -29.21 7.38
C ARG A 212 3.46 -27.98 6.49
N LEU A 213 2.28 -27.38 6.29
CA LEU A 213 2.15 -26.13 5.55
C LEU A 213 2.78 -24.97 6.31
N ILE A 214 2.65 -24.96 7.65
CA ILE A 214 3.33 -23.99 8.52
C ILE A 214 4.85 -24.09 8.38
N GLU A 215 5.39 -25.31 8.52
CA GLU A 215 6.82 -25.57 8.34
C GLU A 215 7.30 -25.11 6.96
N LEU A 216 6.55 -25.41 5.90
CA LEU A 216 6.86 -24.99 4.53
C LEU A 216 6.90 -23.47 4.37
N VAL A 217 5.91 -22.74 4.91
CA VAL A 217 5.91 -21.27 4.86
C VAL A 217 7.11 -20.70 5.62
N GLU A 218 7.46 -21.25 6.78
CA GLU A 218 8.67 -20.86 7.52
C GLU A 218 9.96 -21.17 6.74
N GLY A 219 10.05 -22.32 6.06
CA GLY A 219 11.18 -22.67 5.21
C GLY A 219 11.38 -21.68 4.05
N ILE A 220 10.29 -21.30 3.37
CA ILE A 220 10.33 -20.27 2.32
C ILE A 220 10.69 -18.90 2.89
N TYR A 221 10.20 -18.58 4.09
CA TYR A 221 10.61 -17.36 4.79
C TYR A 221 12.11 -17.33 5.09
N GLN A 222 12.74 -18.47 5.42
CA GLN A 222 14.20 -18.52 5.58
C GLN A 222 14.94 -18.23 4.28
N VAL A 223 14.44 -18.67 3.13
CA VAL A 223 15.00 -18.31 1.82
C VAL A 223 14.87 -16.81 1.56
N HIS A 224 13.70 -16.23 1.84
CA HIS A 224 13.47 -14.80 1.67
C HIS A 224 14.41 -13.92 2.51
N ARG A 225 14.80 -14.40 3.70
CA ARG A 225 15.69 -13.69 4.63
C ARG A 225 17.17 -13.67 4.21
N ILE A 226 17.55 -14.35 3.13
CA ILE A 226 18.93 -14.34 2.66
C ILE A 226 19.25 -12.92 2.16
N PRO A 227 20.24 -12.23 2.75
CA PRO A 227 20.66 -10.91 2.29
C PRO A 227 21.08 -10.96 0.82
N GLN A 228 20.73 -9.93 0.05
CA GLN A 228 21.11 -9.82 -1.37
C GLN A 228 20.63 -10.96 -2.29
N LEU A 229 19.69 -11.82 -1.86
CA LEU A 229 19.10 -12.85 -2.73
C LEU A 229 18.59 -12.27 -4.07
N PRO A 230 17.89 -11.11 -4.12
CA PRO A 230 17.49 -10.52 -5.38
C PRO A 230 18.66 -10.16 -6.29
N ALA A 231 19.78 -9.69 -5.73
CA ALA A 231 20.99 -9.39 -6.50
C ALA A 231 21.60 -10.67 -7.07
N LEU A 232 21.69 -11.74 -6.27
CA LEU A 232 22.17 -13.05 -6.73
C LEU A 232 21.34 -13.57 -7.91
N ILE A 233 20.02 -13.60 -7.76
CA ILE A 233 19.11 -14.14 -8.80
C ILE A 233 19.20 -13.31 -10.09
N ARG A 234 19.33 -11.97 -9.98
CA ARG A 234 19.46 -11.11 -11.15
C ARG A 234 20.82 -11.26 -11.84
N ALA A 235 21.88 -11.59 -11.10
CA ALA A 235 23.23 -11.80 -11.63
C ALA A 235 23.37 -13.09 -12.46
N ILE A 236 22.43 -14.04 -12.35
CA ILE A 236 22.39 -15.26 -13.18
C ILE A 236 22.32 -14.85 -14.67
N PRO A 237 23.09 -15.45 -15.58
CA PRO A 237 22.97 -15.15 -17.02
C PRO A 237 21.58 -15.48 -17.59
N ASN A 238 21.04 -14.64 -18.49
CA ASN A 238 19.71 -14.85 -19.08
C ASN A 238 19.58 -16.16 -19.89
N ARG A 239 20.70 -16.70 -20.37
CA ARG A 239 20.77 -18.02 -21.03
C ARG A 239 20.55 -19.19 -20.08
N ASP A 240 20.85 -19.01 -18.79
CA ASP A 240 20.75 -20.04 -17.76
C ASP A 240 19.43 -19.94 -16.98
N LEU A 241 18.86 -18.73 -16.89
CA LEU A 241 17.53 -18.48 -16.33
C LEU A 241 16.95 -17.22 -16.97
N ASP A 242 15.79 -17.33 -17.63
CA ASP A 242 15.19 -16.20 -18.32
C ASP A 242 14.69 -15.13 -17.32
N PRO A 243 14.56 -13.85 -17.75
CA PRO A 243 14.12 -12.76 -16.88
C PRO A 243 12.77 -12.98 -16.20
N CYS A 244 11.80 -13.62 -16.87
CA CYS A 244 10.48 -13.88 -16.30
C CYS A 244 10.56 -14.93 -15.20
N SER A 245 11.38 -15.97 -15.37
CA SER A 245 11.61 -17.00 -14.35
C SER A 245 12.33 -16.44 -13.12
N LYS A 246 13.35 -15.58 -13.30
CA LYS A 246 14.02 -14.86 -12.20
C LYS A 246 13.02 -14.09 -11.33
N GLU A 247 12.21 -13.25 -11.97
CA GLU A 247 11.21 -12.45 -11.27
C GLU A 247 10.10 -13.33 -10.68
N SER A 248 9.71 -14.42 -11.34
CA SER A 248 8.74 -15.36 -10.79
C SER A 248 9.23 -16.00 -9.48
N VAL A 249 10.49 -16.43 -9.40
CA VAL A 249 11.06 -17.02 -8.18
C VAL A 249 11.04 -16.01 -7.04
N LEU A 250 11.58 -14.81 -7.27
CA LEU A 250 11.61 -13.74 -6.26
C LEU A 250 10.20 -13.34 -5.79
N ASN A 251 9.25 -13.25 -6.72
CA ASN A 251 7.86 -12.95 -6.42
C ASN A 251 7.17 -14.03 -5.57
N ILE A 252 7.37 -15.32 -5.88
CA ILE A 252 6.76 -16.42 -5.11
C ILE A 252 7.36 -16.47 -3.71
N VAL A 253 8.69 -16.42 -3.59
CA VAL A 253 9.39 -16.40 -2.29
C VAL A 253 8.88 -15.25 -1.43
N SER A 254 8.81 -14.04 -1.99
CA SER A 254 8.34 -12.85 -1.25
C SER A 254 6.85 -12.95 -0.86
N LYS A 255 5.98 -13.42 -1.77
CA LYS A 255 4.52 -13.51 -1.53
C LYS A 255 4.13 -14.61 -0.56
N VAL A 256 4.90 -15.70 -0.48
CA VAL A 256 4.67 -16.77 0.51
C VAL A 256 5.24 -16.36 1.87
N SER A 257 6.41 -15.74 1.89
CA SER A 257 7.02 -15.20 3.12
C SER A 257 6.15 -14.18 3.81
N ARG A 258 5.39 -13.37 3.05
CA ARG A 258 4.49 -12.35 3.58
C ARG A 258 3.49 -12.90 4.59
N TYR A 259 3.02 -14.15 4.49
CA TYR A 259 2.09 -14.71 5.49
C TYR A 259 2.69 -14.80 6.88
N ARG A 260 3.95 -15.24 6.96
CA ARG A 260 4.69 -15.28 8.23
C ARG A 260 4.91 -13.86 8.76
N GLU A 261 5.29 -12.93 7.89
CA GLU A 261 5.51 -11.54 8.27
C GLU A 261 4.22 -10.87 8.77
N SER A 262 3.10 -11.10 8.10
CA SER A 262 1.77 -10.65 8.50
C SER A 262 1.38 -11.18 9.88
N ALA A 263 1.62 -12.48 10.16
CA ALA A 263 1.37 -13.05 11.49
C ALA A 263 2.18 -12.35 12.58
N ARG A 264 3.49 -12.11 12.34
CA ARG A 264 4.35 -11.38 13.28
C ARG A 264 3.91 -9.93 13.47
N PHE A 265 3.52 -9.26 12.39
CA PHE A 265 3.06 -7.88 12.41
C PHE A 265 1.78 -7.77 13.25
N LEU A 266 0.75 -8.57 12.94
CA LEU A 266 -0.52 -8.58 13.65
C LEU A 266 -0.35 -8.85 15.15
N TYR A 267 0.46 -9.85 15.52
CA TYR A 267 0.78 -10.14 16.91
C TYR A 267 1.39 -8.93 17.64
N ARG A 268 2.32 -8.22 17.00
CA ARG A 268 2.96 -7.03 17.58
C ARG A 268 2.02 -5.84 17.65
N THR A 269 1.28 -5.56 16.57
CA THR A 269 0.28 -4.50 16.57
C THR A 269 -0.75 -4.71 17.67
N ALA A 270 -1.22 -5.95 17.87
CA ALA A 270 -2.14 -6.26 18.96
C ALA A 270 -1.49 -6.16 20.35
N LYS A 271 -0.19 -6.43 20.48
CA LYS A 271 0.56 -6.20 21.72
C LYS A 271 0.60 -4.70 22.07
N ASP A 272 0.91 -3.88 21.08
CA ASP A 272 1.22 -2.45 21.28
C ASP A 272 -0.02 -1.54 21.17
N CYS A 273 -1.12 -2.01 20.57
CA CYS A 273 -2.34 -1.25 20.34
C CYS A 273 -3.58 -2.00 20.81
N ALA A 274 -4.31 -1.42 21.78
CA ALA A 274 -5.54 -2.02 22.32
C ALA A 274 -6.64 -2.17 21.27
N LEU A 275 -6.77 -1.22 20.33
CA LEU A 275 -7.74 -1.29 19.23
C LEU A 275 -7.54 -2.56 18.37
N ALA A 276 -6.28 -2.95 18.15
CA ALA A 276 -5.95 -4.16 17.39
C ALA A 276 -6.28 -5.46 18.15
N ARG A 277 -6.44 -5.43 19.48
CA ARG A 277 -6.97 -6.56 20.26
C ARG A 277 -8.49 -6.68 20.14
N ASN A 278 -9.16 -5.55 19.95
CA ASN A 278 -10.62 -5.45 19.88
C ASN A 278 -11.11 -5.34 18.43
N MET A 279 -10.46 -6.08 17.51
CA MET A 279 -10.87 -6.12 16.11
C MET A 279 -12.13 -6.96 15.90
N ARG A 280 -13.02 -6.51 15.01
CA ARG A 280 -14.23 -7.25 14.62
C ARG A 280 -14.36 -7.30 13.11
N ALA A 281 -14.70 -8.47 12.57
CA ALA A 281 -14.91 -8.65 11.14
C ALA A 281 -16.32 -8.21 10.74
N VAL A 282 -16.43 -7.19 9.90
CA VAL A 282 -17.70 -6.62 9.44
C VAL A 282 -17.86 -6.86 7.94
N PRO A 283 -18.60 -7.90 7.52
CA PRO A 283 -18.90 -8.11 6.10
C PRO A 283 -19.87 -7.05 5.59
N VAL A 284 -19.55 -6.44 4.45
CA VAL A 284 -20.47 -5.50 3.79
C VAL A 284 -21.64 -6.23 3.15
N HIS A 285 -22.85 -5.79 3.53
CA HIS A 285 -24.10 -6.16 2.90
C HIS A 285 -24.81 -4.90 2.42
N LEU A 286 -24.65 -4.58 1.14
CA LEU A 286 -25.40 -3.50 0.51
C LEU A 286 -26.85 -3.94 0.24
N PRO A 287 -27.82 -3.01 0.25
CA PRO A 287 -29.21 -3.30 -0.08
C PRO A 287 -29.33 -3.83 -1.52
N ARG A 288 -30.43 -4.54 -1.82
CA ARG A 288 -30.60 -5.23 -3.11
C ARG A 288 -30.52 -4.26 -4.27
N GLU A 289 -31.10 -3.08 -4.06
CA GLU A 289 -31.23 -1.98 -5.01
C GLU A 289 -29.86 -1.51 -5.49
N ALA A 290 -28.81 -1.59 -4.66
CA ALA A 290 -27.45 -1.19 -5.04
C ALA A 290 -26.85 -2.05 -6.17
N TYR A 291 -27.47 -3.18 -6.50
CA TYR A 291 -27.06 -4.08 -7.59
C TYR A 291 -28.03 -4.10 -8.77
N ASP A 292 -29.04 -3.23 -8.75
CA ASP A 292 -30.07 -3.19 -9.78
C ASP A 292 -29.48 -2.89 -11.15
N ILE A 293 -30.11 -3.48 -12.15
CA ILE A 293 -29.75 -3.30 -13.55
C ILE A 293 -30.78 -2.32 -14.14
N PRO A 294 -30.35 -1.21 -14.76
CA PRO A 294 -31.28 -0.29 -15.40
C PRO A 294 -32.11 -1.01 -16.48
N SER A 295 -33.35 -0.55 -16.68
CA SER A 295 -34.13 -0.98 -17.85
C SER A 295 -33.53 -0.38 -19.11
N PHE A 296 -33.24 -1.21 -20.12
CA PHE A 296 -32.67 -0.78 -21.40
C PHE A 296 -33.65 -0.97 -22.57
N ASN A 297 -34.96 -1.07 -22.31
CA ASN A 297 -35.94 -1.27 -23.38
C ASN A 297 -35.86 -0.12 -24.41
N GLY A 298 -35.42 -0.46 -25.63
CA GLY A 298 -35.24 0.50 -26.72
C GLY A 298 -33.92 1.30 -26.68
N TYR A 299 -33.03 1.07 -25.71
CA TYR A 299 -31.70 1.67 -25.68
C TYR A 299 -30.72 0.84 -26.52
N ALA A 300 -30.04 1.50 -27.46
CA ALA A 300 -29.00 0.90 -28.29
C ALA A 300 -27.72 1.78 -28.23
N PRO A 301 -26.61 1.26 -27.67
CA PRO A 301 -25.36 2.02 -27.61
C PRO A 301 -24.86 2.35 -29.01
N ASN A 302 -24.42 3.60 -29.23
CA ASN A 302 -23.92 4.05 -30.52
C ASN A 302 -22.56 4.72 -30.39
N LEU A 303 -21.53 4.05 -30.91
CA LEU A 303 -20.14 4.54 -30.85
C LEU A 303 -19.98 5.92 -31.51
N ARG A 304 -20.63 6.16 -32.66
CA ARG A 304 -20.50 7.42 -33.40
C ARG A 304 -21.14 8.58 -32.65
N SER A 305 -22.32 8.37 -32.05
CA SER A 305 -22.97 9.35 -31.17
C SER A 305 -22.10 9.66 -29.96
N ARG A 306 -21.54 8.64 -29.31
CA ARG A 306 -20.69 8.86 -28.13
C ARG A 306 -19.40 9.61 -28.46
N ILE A 307 -18.78 9.33 -29.61
CA ILE A 307 -17.63 10.11 -30.10
C ILE A 307 -18.04 11.55 -30.40
N LEU A 308 -19.21 11.77 -31.00
CA LEU A 308 -19.72 13.11 -31.29
C LEU A 308 -19.90 13.94 -30.02
N GLU A 309 -20.41 13.34 -28.94
CA GLU A 309 -20.56 13.98 -27.62
C GLU A 309 -19.21 14.27 -26.95
N ALA A 310 -18.25 13.36 -27.08
CA ALA A 310 -16.94 13.46 -26.42
C ALA A 310 -15.87 14.23 -27.23
N SER A 311 -16.24 14.85 -28.36
CA SER A 311 -15.27 15.54 -29.24
C SER A 311 -15.79 16.81 -29.88
N SER A 312 -14.87 17.68 -30.31
CA SER A 312 -15.19 18.89 -31.05
C SER A 312 -15.79 18.57 -32.44
N LYS A 313 -16.73 19.42 -32.90
CA LYS A 313 -17.37 19.28 -34.23
C LYS A 313 -16.32 19.18 -35.34
N GLY A 314 -16.52 18.26 -36.29
CA GLY A 314 -15.66 18.06 -37.47
C GLY A 314 -14.48 17.10 -37.30
N GLN A 315 -14.23 16.58 -36.09
CA GLN A 315 -13.10 15.68 -35.82
C GLN A 315 -13.47 14.18 -35.80
N GLN A 316 -14.75 13.85 -35.94
CA GLN A 316 -15.31 12.51 -35.68
C GLN A 316 -14.69 11.43 -36.57
N LYS A 317 -14.60 11.67 -37.89
CA LYS A 317 -14.02 10.70 -38.84
C LYS A 317 -12.54 10.46 -38.58
N ARG A 318 -11.80 11.51 -38.19
CA ARG A 318 -10.38 11.39 -37.82
C ARG A 318 -10.21 10.60 -36.54
N LEU A 319 -11.06 10.83 -35.53
CA LEU A 319 -11.08 10.09 -34.27
C LEU A 319 -11.33 8.60 -34.49
N ILE A 320 -12.36 8.25 -35.27
CA ILE A 320 -12.66 6.85 -35.61
C ILE A 320 -11.44 6.20 -36.25
N ASN A 321 -10.81 6.85 -37.23
CA ASN A 321 -9.59 6.32 -37.86
C ASN A 321 -8.44 6.13 -36.85
N SER A 322 -8.24 7.07 -35.91
CA SER A 322 -7.21 6.94 -34.88
C SER A 322 -7.51 5.83 -33.87
N ILE A 323 -8.77 5.65 -33.47
CA ILE A 323 -9.21 4.55 -32.59
C ILE A 323 -8.96 3.22 -33.30
N CYS A 324 -9.38 3.08 -34.56
CA CYS A 324 -9.13 1.90 -35.38
C CYS A 324 -7.64 1.59 -35.50
N SER A 325 -6.80 2.62 -35.70
CA SER A 325 -5.34 2.48 -35.78
C SER A 325 -4.72 1.94 -34.49
N VAL A 326 -5.05 2.52 -33.32
CA VAL A 326 -4.47 2.11 -32.03
C VAL A 326 -5.00 0.75 -31.56
N SER A 327 -6.30 0.50 -31.75
CA SER A 327 -6.93 -0.78 -31.41
C SER A 327 -6.57 -1.91 -32.38
N LYS A 328 -6.05 -1.58 -33.57
CA LYS A 328 -5.85 -2.50 -34.70
C LYS A 328 -7.15 -3.18 -35.15
N LEU A 329 -8.24 -2.41 -35.17
CA LEU A 329 -9.57 -2.85 -35.58
C LEU A 329 -10.03 -2.09 -36.82
N THR A 330 -10.95 -2.68 -37.58
CA THR A 330 -11.75 -1.95 -38.56
C THR A 330 -12.83 -1.12 -37.85
N GLU A 331 -13.39 -0.13 -38.54
CA GLU A 331 -14.50 0.67 -38.00
C GLU A 331 -15.69 -0.20 -37.59
N GLN A 332 -16.06 -1.18 -38.41
CA GLN A 332 -17.16 -2.11 -38.11
C GLN A 332 -16.87 -2.96 -36.87
N GLN A 333 -15.64 -3.46 -36.71
CA GLN A 333 -15.23 -4.21 -35.52
C GLN A 333 -15.25 -3.34 -34.26
N ALA A 334 -14.78 -2.08 -34.35
CA ALA A 334 -14.82 -1.15 -33.22
C ALA A 334 -16.27 -0.84 -32.80
N ILE A 335 -17.16 -0.59 -33.77
CA ILE A 335 -18.59 -0.40 -33.52
C ILE A 335 -19.21 -1.64 -32.87
N ALA A 336 -18.92 -2.83 -33.40
CA ALA A 336 -19.45 -4.09 -32.86
C ALA A 336 -18.95 -4.35 -31.43
N GLN A 337 -17.64 -4.17 -31.18
CA GLN A 337 -17.04 -4.36 -29.87
C GLN A 337 -17.60 -3.37 -28.85
N TYR A 338 -17.76 -2.09 -29.21
CA TYR A 338 -18.41 -1.10 -28.36
C TYR A 338 -19.85 -1.49 -28.04
N SER A 339 -20.63 -1.83 -29.07
CA SER A 339 -22.06 -2.15 -28.95
C SER A 339 -22.30 -3.42 -28.14
N GLN A 340 -21.35 -4.37 -28.16
CA GLN A 340 -21.38 -5.57 -27.31
C GLN A 340 -20.89 -5.29 -25.88
N GLN A 341 -19.88 -4.44 -25.72
CA GLN A 341 -19.26 -4.19 -24.42
C GLN A 341 -20.17 -3.41 -23.48
N VAL A 342 -20.92 -2.41 -23.96
CA VAL A 342 -21.80 -1.58 -23.11
C VAL A 342 -22.87 -2.43 -22.40
N PRO A 343 -23.72 -3.22 -23.09
CA PRO A 343 -24.71 -4.06 -22.43
C PRO A 343 -24.07 -5.09 -21.51
N LYS A 344 -22.93 -5.66 -21.90
CA LYS A 344 -22.17 -6.61 -21.08
C LYS A 344 -21.69 -5.99 -19.77
N THR A 345 -21.19 -4.75 -19.80
CA THR A 345 -20.78 -4.03 -18.59
C THR A 345 -21.97 -3.78 -17.67
N LEU A 346 -23.14 -3.47 -18.23
CA LEU A 346 -24.35 -3.20 -17.47
C LEU A 346 -24.94 -4.45 -16.79
N THR A 347 -24.92 -5.60 -17.48
CA THR A 347 -25.53 -6.85 -16.99
C THR A 347 -24.57 -7.76 -16.24
N GLU A 348 -23.31 -7.84 -16.67
CA GLU A 348 -22.29 -8.76 -16.13
C GLU A 348 -21.18 -8.03 -15.35
N GLY A 349 -21.17 -6.69 -15.37
CA GLY A 349 -20.19 -5.88 -14.67
C GLY A 349 -20.20 -6.11 -13.16
N LYS A 350 -19.03 -6.06 -12.56
CA LYS A 350 -18.85 -6.19 -11.12
C LYS A 350 -18.76 -4.83 -10.48
N ILE A 351 -19.46 -4.67 -9.37
CA ILE A 351 -19.14 -3.61 -8.41
C ILE A 351 -17.91 -4.10 -7.66
N HIS A 352 -16.82 -3.37 -7.78
CA HIS A 352 -15.58 -3.73 -7.11
C HIS A 352 -15.71 -3.54 -5.59
N ALA A 353 -14.95 -4.33 -4.82
CA ALA A 353 -14.99 -4.30 -3.36
C ALA A 353 -14.69 -2.91 -2.80
N GLU A 354 -13.73 -2.18 -3.38
CA GLU A 354 -13.36 -0.82 -2.99
C GLU A 354 -14.56 0.14 -3.06
N VAL A 355 -15.36 0.02 -4.12
CA VAL A 355 -16.55 0.86 -4.34
C VAL A 355 -17.69 0.47 -3.39
N GLN A 356 -17.83 -0.83 -3.09
CA GLN A 356 -18.82 -1.31 -2.12
C GLN A 356 -18.53 -0.81 -0.70
N LEU A 357 -17.25 -0.65 -0.32
CA LEU A 357 -16.86 -0.09 0.97
C LEU A 357 -17.29 1.38 1.08
N ILE A 358 -17.19 2.17 0.02
CA ILE A 358 -17.67 3.56 -0.02
C ILE A 358 -19.20 3.60 0.15
N ALA A 359 -19.92 2.80 -0.64
CA ALA A 359 -21.37 2.69 -0.54
C ALA A 359 -21.82 2.33 0.88
N TYR A 360 -21.12 1.38 1.52
CA TYR A 360 -21.38 1.00 2.91
C TYR A 360 -21.16 2.18 3.87
N CYS A 361 -20.05 2.91 3.73
CA CYS A 361 -19.75 4.05 4.60
C CYS A 361 -20.80 5.16 4.47
N GLU A 362 -21.27 5.46 3.26
CA GLU A 362 -22.33 6.46 3.05
C GLU A 362 -23.69 6.02 3.59
N LEU A 363 -23.97 4.72 3.62
CA LEU A 363 -25.17 4.16 4.25
C LEU A 363 -25.11 4.21 5.77
N GLN A 364 -23.96 3.84 6.36
CA GLN A 364 -23.80 3.80 7.82
C GLN A 364 -23.54 5.18 8.43
N LYS A 365 -22.94 6.11 7.67
CA LYS A 365 -22.50 7.44 8.11
C LYS A 365 -21.70 7.37 9.42
N PRO A 366 -20.56 6.64 9.44
CA PRO A 366 -19.81 6.44 10.67
C PRO A 366 -19.34 7.77 11.27
N LYS A 367 -19.24 7.81 12.60
CA LYS A 367 -18.71 8.97 13.33
C LYS A 367 -17.29 9.30 12.92
N MET A 368 -16.49 8.31 12.55
CA MET A 368 -15.18 8.50 11.94
C MET A 368 -15.12 7.63 10.69
N TYR A 369 -14.93 8.26 9.54
CA TYR A 369 -14.78 7.52 8.30
C TYR A 369 -13.43 6.80 8.33
N PRO A 370 -13.34 5.59 7.76
CA PRO A 370 -12.05 5.03 7.42
C PRO A 370 -11.22 6.05 6.64
N ARG A 371 -9.90 6.03 6.74
CA ARG A 371 -9.05 6.92 5.93
C ARG A 371 -8.59 6.20 4.67
N LEU A 372 -8.45 4.87 4.75
CA LEU A 372 -7.88 4.07 3.68
C LEU A 372 -8.73 2.85 3.31
N VAL A 373 -8.77 2.56 2.01
CA VAL A 373 -9.25 1.30 1.45
C VAL A 373 -8.07 0.55 0.85
N CYS A 374 -7.88 -0.69 1.28
CA CYS A 374 -6.80 -1.54 0.80
C CYS A 374 -7.37 -2.82 0.21
N SER A 375 -6.79 -3.28 -0.89
CA SER A 375 -7.11 -4.56 -1.51
C SER A 375 -5.84 -5.40 -1.60
N SER A 376 -6.02 -6.71 -1.83
CA SER A 376 -4.91 -7.62 -2.17
C SER A 376 -4.22 -7.27 -3.50
N LYS A 377 -4.84 -6.37 -4.27
CA LYS A 377 -4.29 -5.73 -5.46
C LYS A 377 -4.29 -4.22 -5.23
N ASP A 378 -3.38 -3.51 -5.88
CA ASP A 378 -3.48 -2.05 -5.95
C ASP A 378 -4.81 -1.67 -6.65
N ALA A 379 -5.34 -0.47 -6.40
CA ALA A 379 -6.62 -0.08 -6.97
C ALA A 379 -6.56 -0.07 -8.50
N CYS A 380 -7.64 -0.49 -9.17
CA CYS A 380 -7.73 -0.31 -10.60
C CYS A 380 -7.96 1.16 -10.97
N PHE A 381 -7.79 1.52 -12.24
CA PHE A 381 -7.97 2.89 -12.71
C PHE A 381 -9.32 3.49 -12.27
N LEU A 382 -10.42 2.75 -12.45
CA LEU A 382 -11.77 3.21 -12.13
C LEU A 382 -12.02 3.31 -10.63
N CYS A 383 -11.56 2.33 -9.84
CA CYS A 383 -11.68 2.40 -8.37
C CYS A 383 -10.87 3.57 -7.81
N ASN A 384 -9.67 3.80 -8.35
CA ASN A 384 -8.83 4.91 -7.96
C ASN A 384 -9.47 6.25 -8.29
N MET A 385 -9.97 6.42 -9.51
CA MET A 385 -10.67 7.63 -9.93
C MET A 385 -11.92 7.88 -9.06
N PHE A 386 -12.70 6.84 -8.76
CA PHE A 386 -13.88 6.95 -7.92
C PHE A 386 -13.55 7.34 -6.46
N LEU A 387 -12.50 6.74 -5.86
CA LEU A 387 -11.99 7.13 -4.54
C LEU A 387 -11.46 8.56 -4.52
N LEU A 388 -10.75 8.97 -5.58
CA LEU A 388 -10.24 10.32 -5.71
C LEU A 388 -11.36 11.35 -5.85
N GLU A 389 -12.49 11.03 -6.48
CA GLU A 389 -13.69 11.87 -6.54
C GLU A 389 -14.42 11.92 -5.19
N TYR A 390 -14.36 10.83 -4.42
CA TYR A 390 -15.06 10.72 -3.13
C TYR A 390 -14.41 11.56 -2.01
N HIS A 391 -13.10 11.78 -2.07
CA HIS A 391 -12.29 12.64 -1.17
C HIS A 391 -12.23 12.25 0.32
N LYS A 392 -13.14 11.42 0.85
CA LYS A 392 -13.15 11.03 2.28
C LYS A 392 -12.26 9.82 2.59
N ILE A 393 -12.11 8.92 1.62
CA ILE A 393 -11.36 7.66 1.74
C ILE A 393 -10.46 7.52 0.51
N LEU A 394 -9.21 7.08 0.71
CA LEU A 394 -8.25 6.89 -0.39
C LEU A 394 -7.77 5.45 -0.51
N ALA A 395 -7.41 5.03 -1.72
CA ALA A 395 -6.53 3.87 -1.88
C ALA A 395 -5.07 4.34 -1.75
N PRO A 396 -4.17 3.58 -1.11
CA PRO A 396 -2.75 3.96 -1.05
C PRO A 396 -2.08 4.01 -2.43
N ARG A 397 -2.48 3.11 -3.34
CA ARG A 397 -1.84 2.89 -4.64
C ARG A 397 -2.85 2.51 -5.70
N SER A 398 -2.53 2.83 -6.94
CA SER A 398 -3.22 2.39 -8.14
C SER A 398 -2.26 1.67 -9.07
N HIS A 399 -2.73 0.61 -9.73
CA HIS A 399 -2.00 -0.02 -10.84
C HIS A 399 -2.42 0.56 -12.20
N GLY A 400 -3.43 1.44 -12.26
CA GLY A 400 -3.78 2.21 -13.46
C GLY A 400 -4.37 1.44 -14.64
N LYS A 401 -4.73 0.17 -14.48
CA LYS A 401 -5.38 -0.65 -15.52
C LYS A 401 -6.89 -0.50 -15.47
N LEU A 402 -7.50 -0.36 -16.64
CA LEU A 402 -8.94 -0.25 -16.87
C LEU A 402 -9.56 -1.64 -16.97
N TYR A 403 -10.69 -1.86 -16.31
CA TYR A 403 -11.48 -3.08 -16.41
C TYR A 403 -12.83 -2.79 -17.05
N PRO A 404 -13.11 -3.28 -18.27
CA PRO A 404 -14.39 -3.05 -18.92
C PRO A 404 -15.58 -3.65 -18.17
N GLY A 405 -15.37 -4.73 -17.41
CA GLY A 405 -16.38 -5.36 -16.55
C GLY A 405 -16.53 -4.73 -15.17
N TRP A 406 -16.30 -3.42 -15.04
CA TRP A 406 -16.51 -2.64 -13.81
C TRP A 406 -17.84 -1.87 -13.94
N ARG A 407 -18.63 -1.78 -12.86
CA ARG A 407 -19.84 -0.95 -12.84
C ARG A 407 -19.98 -0.18 -11.54
N LEU A 408 -20.74 0.91 -11.60
CA LEU A 408 -21.20 1.66 -10.44
C LEU A 408 -22.24 0.85 -9.63
N PRO A 409 -22.27 1.01 -8.29
CA PRO A 409 -23.45 0.69 -7.50
C PRO A 409 -24.57 1.73 -7.77
N CYS A 410 -25.78 1.50 -7.26
CA CYS A 410 -26.89 2.46 -7.37
C CYS A 410 -27.69 2.74 -6.07
N PRO A 411 -27.08 2.77 -4.87
CA PRO A 411 -27.79 3.23 -3.68
C PRO A 411 -28.08 4.74 -3.78
N PRO A 412 -29.27 5.23 -3.38
CA PRO A 412 -29.63 6.65 -3.49
C PRO A 412 -28.64 7.62 -2.83
N GLN A 413 -27.90 7.17 -1.82
CA GLN A 413 -26.90 7.96 -1.10
C GLN A 413 -25.66 8.30 -1.95
N LEU A 414 -25.45 7.60 -3.07
CA LEU A 414 -24.30 7.81 -3.95
C LEU A 414 -24.65 8.61 -5.21
N THR A 415 -25.90 9.01 -5.43
CA THR A 415 -26.32 9.65 -6.69
C THR A 415 -25.46 10.85 -7.08
N GLU A 416 -25.18 11.78 -6.15
CA GLU A 416 -24.31 12.93 -6.42
C GLU A 416 -22.89 12.52 -6.82
N LEU A 417 -22.31 11.54 -6.11
CA LEU A 417 -20.98 11.01 -6.39
C LEU A 417 -20.93 10.25 -7.72
N GLU A 418 -21.98 9.52 -8.07
CA GLU A 418 -22.10 8.81 -9.34
C GLU A 418 -22.08 9.77 -10.53
N PHE A 419 -22.81 10.90 -10.44
CA PHE A 419 -22.77 11.95 -11.45
C PHE A 419 -21.41 12.64 -11.52
N ALA A 420 -20.86 13.06 -10.38
CA ALA A 420 -19.53 13.69 -10.32
C ALA A 420 -18.44 12.77 -10.93
N PHE A 421 -18.49 11.48 -10.61
CA PHE A 421 -17.60 10.49 -11.22
C PHE A 421 -17.81 10.37 -12.73
N CYS A 422 -19.05 10.36 -13.22
CA CYS A 422 -19.32 10.32 -14.66
C CYS A 422 -18.75 11.56 -15.38
N ASP A 423 -18.83 12.74 -14.77
CA ASP A 423 -18.27 13.98 -15.32
C ASP A 423 -16.74 13.93 -15.35
N THR A 424 -16.10 13.47 -14.27
CA THR A 424 -14.65 13.27 -14.20
C THR A 424 -14.17 12.24 -15.24
N LEU A 425 -14.88 11.11 -15.37
CA LEU A 425 -14.59 10.08 -16.39
C LEU A 425 -14.79 10.62 -17.82
N GLY A 426 -15.85 11.40 -18.05
CA GLY A 426 -16.12 12.06 -19.32
C GLY A 426 -15.03 13.06 -19.70
N SER A 427 -14.59 13.88 -18.74
CA SER A 427 -13.50 14.84 -18.91
C SER A 427 -12.18 14.13 -19.25
N HIS A 428 -11.84 13.06 -18.54
CA HIS A 428 -10.68 12.23 -18.84
C HIS A 428 -10.76 11.61 -20.24
N LEU A 429 -11.94 11.14 -20.65
CA LEU A 429 -12.16 10.60 -21.99
C LEU A 429 -11.97 11.67 -23.08
N GLN A 430 -12.50 12.87 -22.91
CA GLN A 430 -12.31 13.99 -23.85
C GLN A 430 -10.82 14.35 -24.01
N GLN A 431 -10.08 14.39 -22.91
CA GLN A 431 -8.63 14.61 -22.92
C GLN A 431 -7.90 13.48 -23.66
N THR A 432 -8.29 12.23 -23.40
CA THR A 432 -7.74 11.04 -24.05
C THR A 432 -7.93 11.09 -25.57
N LEU A 433 -9.14 11.42 -26.03
CA LEU A 433 -9.46 11.53 -27.46
C LEU A 433 -8.73 12.70 -28.12
N SER A 434 -8.60 13.82 -27.43
CA SER A 434 -7.85 15.00 -27.90
C SER A 434 -6.35 14.70 -28.03
N HIS A 435 -5.77 13.98 -27.06
CA HIS A 435 -4.39 13.52 -27.15
C HIS A 435 -4.19 12.56 -28.35
N LEU A 436 -5.10 11.60 -28.52
CA LEU A 436 -5.09 10.65 -29.63
C LEU A 436 -5.13 11.35 -31.01
N LEU A 437 -5.91 12.44 -31.14
CA LEU A 437 -5.94 13.26 -32.35
C LEU A 437 -4.63 13.98 -32.62
N SER A 438 -4.02 14.57 -31.58
CA SER A 438 -2.81 15.38 -31.73
C SER A 438 -1.55 14.57 -32.02
N LYS A 439 -1.39 13.40 -31.39
CA LYS A 439 -0.18 12.58 -31.48
C LYS A 439 -0.32 11.37 -32.41
N LYS A 440 -1.54 11.04 -32.86
CA LYS A 440 -1.89 9.79 -33.59
C LYS A 440 -1.41 8.50 -32.91
N GLN A 441 -1.03 8.56 -31.64
CA GLN A 441 -0.51 7.46 -30.84
C GLN A 441 -0.94 7.65 -29.39
N TRP A 442 -1.14 6.54 -28.68
CA TRP A 442 -1.37 6.53 -27.24
C TRP A 442 -0.12 5.99 -26.52
N PRO A 443 0.29 6.54 -25.36
CA PRO A 443 1.39 5.99 -24.58
C PRO A 443 1.12 4.53 -24.23
N VAL A 444 1.97 3.62 -24.74
CA VAL A 444 1.86 2.21 -24.40
C VAL A 444 2.51 2.00 -23.04
N HIS A 445 1.68 1.89 -22.00
CA HIS A 445 2.14 1.49 -20.67
C HIS A 445 2.28 -0.05 -20.60
N PRO A 446 3.35 -0.57 -19.99
CA PRO A 446 3.50 -2.01 -19.79
C PRO A 446 2.43 -2.54 -18.84
N CYS A 447 2.04 -3.80 -19.01
CA CYS A 447 1.09 -4.46 -18.11
C CYS A 447 1.60 -4.39 -16.66
N PRO A 448 0.88 -3.71 -15.75
CA PRO A 448 1.36 -3.45 -14.40
C PRO A 448 1.29 -4.72 -13.54
N ASN A 449 2.19 -4.83 -12.57
CA ASN A 449 2.05 -5.83 -11.51
C ASN A 449 0.92 -5.38 -10.56
N GLU A 450 -0.26 -5.97 -10.71
CA GLU A 450 -1.45 -5.60 -9.92
C GLU A 450 -1.32 -5.99 -8.43
N SER A 451 -0.47 -6.96 -8.10
CA SER A 451 -0.30 -7.48 -6.73
C SER A 451 1.11 -7.17 -6.24
N THR A 452 1.34 -5.90 -5.92
CA THR A 452 2.56 -5.42 -5.26
C THR A 452 2.53 -5.81 -3.78
N LEU A 453 3.68 -6.21 -3.24
CA LEU A 453 3.83 -6.36 -1.79
C LEU A 453 4.26 -5.02 -1.22
N PHE A 454 3.66 -4.64 -0.10
CA PHE A 454 4.07 -3.48 0.67
C PHE A 454 5.11 -3.87 1.71
N THR A 455 5.96 -2.92 2.07
CA THR A 455 6.95 -3.11 3.14
C THR A 455 6.23 -3.09 4.48
N LEU A 456 6.39 -4.15 5.25
CA LEU A 456 6.05 -4.14 6.67
C LEU A 456 7.26 -3.60 7.45
N PRO A 457 7.06 -2.71 8.44
CA PRO A 457 8.18 -2.18 9.20
C PRO A 457 8.87 -3.32 9.95
N SER A 458 10.20 -3.33 9.90
CA SER A 458 11.01 -4.17 10.77
C SER A 458 10.97 -3.56 12.17
N LEU A 459 9.88 -3.81 12.90
CA LEU A 459 9.74 -3.32 14.26
C LEU A 459 10.78 -4.05 15.14
N SER A 460 11.82 -3.35 15.59
CA SER A 460 12.77 -3.87 16.56
C SER A 460 12.03 -4.19 17.85
N THR A 461 12.32 -5.33 18.49
CA THR A 461 11.89 -5.54 19.87
C THR A 461 12.79 -4.66 20.74
N PRO A 462 12.29 -3.81 21.64
CA PRO A 462 13.15 -3.23 22.66
C PRO A 462 13.75 -4.39 23.45
N ALA A 463 15.07 -4.53 23.44
CA ALA A 463 15.73 -5.40 24.38
C ALA A 463 15.41 -4.84 25.76
N ALA A 464 14.69 -5.61 26.58
CA ALA A 464 14.56 -5.29 27.99
C ALA A 464 15.97 -5.30 28.57
N SER A 465 16.46 -4.12 28.96
CA SER A 465 17.71 -3.96 29.68
C SER A 465 17.55 -4.67 31.03
N LEU A 466 17.96 -5.93 31.11
CA LEU A 466 18.22 -6.60 32.37
C LEU A 466 19.40 -5.88 33.01
N SER A 467 19.12 -4.90 33.87
CA SER A 467 20.13 -4.33 34.75
C SER A 467 20.44 -5.38 35.82
N SER A 468 21.50 -6.15 35.56
CA SER A 468 22.16 -6.97 36.56
C SER A 468 22.84 -6.05 37.57
N LYS A 469 22.24 -5.90 38.77
CA LYS A 469 23.01 -5.57 39.96
C LYS A 469 23.12 -6.82 40.81
N ALA A 470 24.26 -7.50 40.65
CA ALA A 470 24.78 -8.40 41.64
C ALA A 470 25.26 -7.56 42.84
N GLY A 471 24.78 -7.91 44.04
CA GLY A 471 25.12 -7.28 45.30
C GLY A 471 24.57 -8.12 46.45
N GLN A 472 25.33 -9.18 46.75
CA GLN A 472 25.43 -10.02 47.96
C GLN A 472 24.29 -10.07 49.01
N ALA A 473 23.98 -11.32 49.33
CA ALA A 473 23.07 -11.89 50.30
C ALA A 473 23.08 -11.34 51.75
N ALA A 474 21.90 -11.32 52.37
CA ALA A 474 21.66 -11.90 53.70
C ALA A 474 20.17 -12.30 53.83
N GLU A 475 19.92 -13.45 54.44
CA GLU A 475 18.68 -14.24 54.46
C GLU A 475 17.78 -13.94 55.70
N PRO A 476 16.65 -14.64 55.96
CA PRO A 476 15.32 -14.04 56.17
C PRO A 476 14.84 -14.05 57.63
N ARG A 477 13.76 -13.30 57.93
CA ARG A 477 12.92 -13.56 59.11
C ARG A 477 11.45 -13.28 58.83
N ALA A 478 10.63 -14.29 59.11
CA ALA A 478 9.17 -14.31 59.00
C ALA A 478 8.48 -13.57 60.15
N GLN A 479 7.25 -13.07 59.88
CA GLN A 479 6.01 -13.13 60.70
C GLN A 479 4.96 -12.18 60.08
N ASN A 480 3.77 -12.70 59.70
CA ASN A 480 2.43 -12.45 60.30
C ASN A 480 2.07 -10.95 60.41
N GLU A 481 0.90 -10.42 60.05
CA GLU A 481 -0.48 -10.92 60.04
C GLU A 481 -1.41 -9.90 59.33
N GLU A 482 -2.58 -10.40 58.92
CA GLU A 482 -3.90 -9.80 58.70
C GLU A 482 -4.16 -8.28 58.84
N GLY A 483 -5.06 -7.76 57.98
CA GLY A 483 -6.08 -6.80 58.45
C GLY A 483 -6.40 -5.58 57.57
N LEU A 484 -7.58 -5.65 56.92
CA LEU A 484 -8.57 -4.57 56.76
C LEU A 484 -8.30 -3.31 55.91
N LEU A 485 -9.11 -3.19 54.85
CA LEU A 485 -9.75 -1.95 54.33
C LEU A 485 -10.47 -1.17 55.46
N PRO A 486 -10.75 0.16 55.36
CA PRO A 486 -11.35 0.78 54.17
C PRO A 486 -10.96 2.24 53.85
N SER A 487 -11.35 2.67 52.64
CA SER A 487 -11.48 4.07 52.23
C SER A 487 -12.43 4.87 53.14
N PRO A 488 -12.35 6.21 53.07
CA PRO A 488 -13.56 6.94 52.73
C PRO A 488 -13.37 8.08 51.70
N HIS A 489 -14.47 8.34 51.01
CA HIS A 489 -14.78 9.50 50.16
C HIS A 489 -14.80 10.82 50.94
N LEU A 490 -14.61 11.94 50.21
CA LEU A 490 -15.40 13.20 50.20
C LEU A 490 -14.58 14.24 49.39
N SER A 491 -14.97 14.68 48.19
CA SER A 491 -16.03 15.64 47.83
C SER A 491 -15.50 17.07 47.58
N THR A 492 -15.73 17.53 46.34
CA THR A 492 -16.09 18.90 45.92
C THR A 492 -15.27 20.11 46.38
N THR A 493 -14.68 20.83 45.42
CA THR A 493 -15.08 22.25 45.20
C THR A 493 -14.79 22.71 43.77
N SER A 494 -15.76 23.44 43.24
CA SER A 494 -15.82 24.09 41.94
C SER A 494 -15.35 25.54 42.08
N ILE A 495 -14.59 26.08 41.11
CA ILE A 495 -14.54 27.52 40.83
C ILE A 495 -14.54 27.72 39.32
N ASN A 496 -15.61 28.36 38.84
CA ASN A 496 -15.75 28.96 37.52
C ASN A 496 -14.81 30.16 37.37
N SER A 497 -14.31 30.41 36.16
CA SER A 497 -14.28 31.78 35.64
C SER A 497 -14.45 31.79 34.13
N VAL A 498 -15.49 32.53 33.74
CA VAL A 498 -15.93 32.86 32.40
C VAL A 498 -15.32 34.22 32.07
N HIS A 499 -14.71 34.38 30.89
CA HIS A 499 -14.76 35.68 30.19
C HIS A 499 -14.81 35.46 28.68
N SER A 500 -15.86 36.01 28.08
CA SER A 500 -16.15 36.08 26.66
C SER A 500 -15.47 37.31 26.01
N ALA A 501 -14.97 37.10 24.79
CA ALA A 501 -14.88 37.94 23.56
C ALA A 501 -15.07 39.48 23.65
N PRO A 502 -14.47 40.28 22.73
CA PRO A 502 -15.02 40.41 21.37
C PRO A 502 -13.99 40.66 20.22
N ALA A 503 -14.53 40.67 19.00
CA ALA A 503 -13.86 40.83 17.71
C ALA A 503 -13.54 42.29 17.31
N ALA A 504 -12.54 42.46 16.42
CA ALA A 504 -12.64 43.07 15.08
C ALA A 504 -11.53 44.09 14.68
N ARG A 505 -11.09 43.92 13.41
CA ARG A 505 -10.54 44.89 12.41
C ARG A 505 -9.03 45.22 12.30
N GLU A 506 -8.56 44.96 11.07
CA GLU A 506 -7.72 45.76 10.14
C GLU A 506 -6.38 46.37 10.57
N GLY A 507 -5.34 46.11 9.77
CA GLY A 507 -4.32 47.11 9.44
C GLY A 507 -2.87 46.63 9.35
N THR A 508 -2.37 46.55 8.11
CA THR A 508 -1.02 46.94 7.62
C THR A 508 0.25 46.16 8.00
N ASP A 509 0.80 45.51 6.95
CA ASP A 509 2.18 45.55 6.45
C ASP A 509 3.34 45.81 7.42
N LEU A 510 4.20 44.80 7.56
CA LEU A 510 5.66 44.98 7.51
C LEU A 510 6.28 43.78 6.78
N SER A 511 6.89 44.08 5.64
CA SER A 511 7.78 43.21 4.88
C SER A 511 9.07 42.95 5.64
N ASP A 512 9.55 41.71 5.68
CA ASP A 512 10.99 41.46 5.78
C ASP A 512 11.39 40.30 4.85
N GLY A 513 12.38 40.61 4.03
CA GLY A 513 12.83 39.79 2.92
C GLY A 513 13.65 38.59 3.35
N ASN A 514 13.50 37.51 2.61
CA ASN A 514 14.56 36.54 2.40
C ASN A 514 14.50 36.08 0.95
N GLY A 515 15.37 36.66 0.13
CA GLY A 515 15.59 36.26 -1.25
C GLY A 515 16.14 34.84 -1.32
N LEU A 516 15.54 34.03 -2.18
CA LEU A 516 16.03 32.70 -2.55
C LEU A 516 17.16 32.89 -3.60
N PRO A 517 18.32 32.21 -3.51
CA PRO A 517 19.31 32.27 -4.57
C PRO A 517 18.87 31.48 -5.82
N ASP A 518 19.19 32.06 -6.97
CA ASP A 518 18.91 31.58 -8.33
C ASP A 518 19.58 30.23 -8.61
N ALA A 519 18.83 29.13 -8.42
CA ALA A 519 19.10 27.85 -9.07
C ALA A 519 17.84 26.95 -9.03
N VAL A 520 16.77 27.35 -9.73
CA VAL A 520 15.53 26.57 -9.83
C VAL A 520 15.11 26.45 -11.29
N VAL A 521 15.09 25.23 -11.82
CA VAL A 521 14.42 24.95 -13.09
C VAL A 521 12.95 24.63 -12.78
N TYR A 522 12.06 25.56 -13.12
CA TYR A 522 10.62 25.41 -12.99
C TYR A 522 10.05 24.65 -14.20
N SER A 523 9.17 23.68 -13.97
CA SER A 523 8.33 23.09 -15.03
C SER A 523 6.87 23.08 -14.57
N PRO A 524 5.93 23.74 -15.29
CA PRO A 524 4.60 24.01 -14.76
C PRO A 524 3.61 22.91 -15.14
N ARG A 525 3.31 21.95 -14.24
CA ARG A 525 2.05 21.15 -14.28
C ARG A 525 1.64 20.66 -12.89
N HIS A 526 0.40 21.01 -12.52
CA HIS A 526 -0.36 20.61 -11.32
C HIS A 526 0.21 21.08 -9.97
N ARG A 527 -0.67 21.57 -9.09
CA ARG A 527 -0.34 21.96 -7.71
C ARG A 527 0.24 20.75 -6.97
N LEU A 528 1.57 20.65 -6.98
CA LEU A 528 2.35 19.52 -6.48
C LEU A 528 3.00 19.87 -5.14
N LEU A 529 3.05 18.87 -4.27
CA LEU A 529 4.06 18.71 -3.23
C LEU A 529 5.42 19.24 -3.71
N ARG A 530 6.01 20.13 -2.91
CA ARG A 530 7.33 20.71 -3.16
C ARG A 530 8.40 19.63 -2.99
N HIS A 531 8.68 18.90 -4.07
CA HIS A 531 9.84 18.03 -4.18
C HIS A 531 11.05 18.89 -4.50
N TYR A 532 12.04 18.92 -3.60
CA TYR A 532 13.25 19.70 -3.80
C TYR A 532 14.40 18.78 -4.21
N THR A 533 14.89 18.99 -5.44
CA THR A 533 16.12 18.36 -5.92
C THR A 533 17.30 19.23 -5.50
N LEU A 534 18.20 18.67 -4.69
CA LEU A 534 19.45 19.31 -4.30
C LEU A 534 20.42 19.29 -5.49
N ILE A 535 20.76 20.49 -5.97
CA ILE A 535 21.81 20.68 -6.98
C ILE A 535 23.16 20.59 -6.27
N SER A 536 24.18 20.04 -6.94
CA SER A 536 25.54 19.98 -6.40
C SER A 536 26.00 21.38 -5.95
N ASN A 537 26.64 21.46 -4.78
CA ASN A 537 27.12 22.70 -4.16
C ASN A 537 26.03 23.70 -3.71
N SER A 538 24.76 23.26 -3.65
CA SER A 538 23.69 24.02 -2.98
C SER A 538 23.48 23.53 -1.55
N THR A 539 23.27 24.47 -0.62
CA THR A 539 22.87 24.18 0.76
C THR A 539 21.43 24.62 0.96
N ILE A 540 20.58 23.70 1.42
CA ILE A 540 19.21 24.02 1.83
C ILE A 540 19.14 23.99 3.34
N GLN A 541 18.41 24.94 3.94
CA GLN A 541 18.16 24.98 5.37
C GLN A 541 16.66 24.93 5.67
N GLY A 542 16.31 24.36 6.82
CA GLY A 542 14.93 24.32 7.30
C GLY A 542 14.85 24.30 8.83
N ARG A 543 13.63 24.39 9.35
CA ARG A 543 13.33 24.37 10.79
C ARG A 543 12.24 23.33 11.04
N LEU A 544 12.38 22.55 12.11
CA LEU A 544 11.42 21.55 12.57
C LEU A 544 11.04 21.82 14.01
N SER A 545 9.73 21.90 14.27
CA SER A 545 9.15 21.85 15.61
C SER A 545 9.02 20.40 16.09
N LEU A 546 8.72 20.18 17.37
CA LEU A 546 8.51 18.83 17.89
C LEU A 546 7.32 18.15 17.20
N GLY A 547 7.55 16.96 16.65
CA GLY A 547 6.56 16.18 15.90
C GLY A 547 6.42 16.56 14.43
N GLU A 548 7.23 17.50 13.93
CA GLU A 548 7.23 17.88 12.51
C GLU A 548 8.25 17.07 11.69
N SER A 549 7.92 16.89 10.41
CA SER A 549 8.81 16.31 9.40
C SER A 549 9.08 17.31 8.28
N SER A 550 10.27 17.28 7.71
CA SER A 550 10.63 18.11 6.57
C SER A 550 9.89 17.69 5.30
N THR A 551 9.97 18.51 4.25
CA THR A 551 9.68 18.05 2.88
C THR A 551 10.68 16.94 2.47
N PHE A 552 10.34 16.18 1.43
CA PHE A 552 11.27 15.22 0.83
C PHE A 552 12.32 15.93 -0.02
N TYR A 553 13.58 15.57 0.22
CA TYR A 553 14.72 16.03 -0.56
C TYR A 553 15.30 14.88 -1.37
N THR A 554 15.71 15.18 -2.60
CA THR A 554 16.43 14.24 -3.46
C THR A 554 17.81 14.80 -3.80
N ALA A 555 18.86 14.08 -3.45
CA ALA A 555 20.24 14.37 -3.82
C ALA A 555 20.82 13.16 -4.55
N GLY A 556 20.95 13.23 -5.87
CA GLY A 556 21.41 12.10 -6.69
C GLY A 556 20.58 10.84 -6.45
N SER A 557 21.20 9.81 -5.87
CA SER A 557 20.53 8.53 -5.53
C SER A 557 19.96 8.45 -4.10
N ILE A 558 20.10 9.52 -3.30
CA ILE A 558 19.63 9.62 -1.93
C ILE A 558 18.27 10.34 -1.91
N HIS A 559 17.28 9.71 -1.29
CA HIS A 559 16.00 10.33 -0.94
C HIS A 559 15.90 10.41 0.58
N ILE A 560 15.69 11.61 1.12
CA ILE A 560 15.74 11.84 2.58
C ILE A 560 14.58 12.72 3.05
N GLN A 561 14.10 12.41 4.25
CA GLN A 561 13.20 13.22 5.05
C GLN A 561 13.74 13.26 6.49
N LEU A 562 13.68 14.42 7.12
CA LEU A 562 14.12 14.62 8.50
C LEU A 562 12.89 14.78 9.39
N GLU A 563 12.89 14.12 10.54
CA GLU A 563 11.80 14.20 11.53
C GLU A 563 12.38 14.55 12.90
N HIS A 564 11.73 15.48 13.61
CA HIS A 564 12.08 15.82 14.98
C HIS A 564 11.09 15.16 15.95
N SER A 565 11.39 13.92 16.35
CA SER A 565 10.48 13.08 17.12
C SER A 565 10.57 13.25 18.64
N THR A 566 11.70 13.72 19.18
CA THR A 566 11.93 13.89 20.63
C THR A 566 12.81 15.10 20.92
N GLY A 567 12.45 15.93 21.92
CA GLY A 567 13.22 17.10 22.34
C GLY A 567 12.34 18.21 22.91
N THR A 568 12.94 19.28 23.42
CA THR A 568 12.22 20.46 23.97
C THR A 568 12.46 21.75 23.20
N LYS A 569 13.43 21.75 22.26
CA LYS A 569 13.81 22.91 21.44
C LYS A 569 13.53 22.63 19.97
N ASN A 570 13.14 23.67 19.21
CA ASN A 570 13.04 23.56 17.76
C ASN A 570 14.41 23.24 17.16
N MET A 571 14.43 22.47 16.08
CA MET A 571 15.66 22.04 15.42
C MET A 571 15.82 22.78 14.09
N GLN A 572 16.96 23.44 13.88
CA GLN A 572 17.36 23.91 12.56
C GLN A 572 18.19 22.81 11.90
N TYR A 573 17.94 22.51 10.63
CA TYR A 573 18.72 21.56 9.86
C TYR A 573 19.25 22.19 8.57
N TRP A 574 20.30 21.60 8.01
CA TRP A 574 20.79 21.89 6.68
C TRP A 574 21.20 20.63 5.93
N LEU A 575 21.07 20.69 4.60
CA LEU A 575 21.42 19.63 3.67
C LEU A 575 22.31 20.20 2.58
N LYS A 576 23.47 19.57 2.31
CA LYS A 576 24.40 19.98 1.27
C LYS A 576 24.91 18.78 0.48
N ARG A 577 24.74 18.79 -0.84
CA ARG A 577 25.35 17.78 -1.73
C ARG A 577 26.79 18.19 -2.04
N LEU A 578 27.75 17.34 -1.67
CA LEU A 578 29.18 17.59 -1.83
C LEU A 578 29.70 17.10 -3.18
N ASP A 579 30.76 17.76 -3.66
CA ASP A 579 31.57 17.32 -4.79
C ASP A 579 32.81 16.52 -4.34
N ILE A 580 33.59 16.04 -5.32
CA ILE A 580 34.73 15.15 -5.09
C ILE A 580 35.82 15.83 -4.23
N GLU A 581 36.01 17.15 -4.36
CA GLU A 581 37.03 17.90 -3.61
C GLU A 581 36.60 18.13 -2.15
N GLU A 582 35.31 18.41 -1.92
CA GLU A 582 34.76 18.59 -0.57
C GLU A 582 34.69 17.27 0.22
N VAL A 583 34.45 16.15 -0.47
CA VAL A 583 34.50 14.81 0.14
C VAL A 583 35.90 14.50 0.68
N ALA A 584 36.96 14.85 -0.06
CA ALA A 584 38.34 14.66 0.39
C ALA A 584 38.67 15.52 1.63
N LYS A 585 38.14 16.76 1.69
CA LYS A 585 38.29 17.65 2.86
C LYS A 585 37.52 17.15 4.08
N ALA A 586 36.29 16.66 3.90
CA ALA A 586 35.47 16.14 4.98
C ALA A 586 36.05 14.85 5.60
N GLN A 587 36.77 14.05 4.80
CA GLN A 587 37.49 12.84 5.26
C GLN A 587 38.80 13.15 5.99
N ALA A 588 39.40 14.33 5.75
CA ALA A 588 40.66 14.76 6.34
C ALA A 588 40.51 15.62 7.62
N ALA A 589 39.28 15.90 8.05
CA ALA A 589 39.00 16.70 9.26
C ALA A 589 39.25 15.90 10.55
N ASP A 590 39.69 16.58 11.62
CA ASP A 590 39.91 15.99 12.95
C ASP A 590 38.95 16.60 14.00
N PRO A 591 38.11 15.82 14.69
CA PRO A 591 37.89 14.37 14.51
C PRO A 591 37.16 14.05 13.20
N PRO A 592 37.40 12.86 12.60
CA PRO A 592 36.78 12.48 11.33
C PRO A 592 35.27 12.43 11.47
N SER A 593 34.57 13.07 10.55
CA SER A 593 33.11 13.12 10.50
C SER A 593 32.47 11.74 10.40
N VAL A 594 31.24 11.56 10.89
CA VAL A 594 30.53 10.27 10.74
C VAL A 594 30.14 10.12 9.29
N VAL A 595 30.66 9.10 8.62
CA VAL A 595 30.31 8.73 7.25
C VAL A 595 29.52 7.44 7.29
N LEU A 596 28.27 7.47 6.80
CA LEU A 596 27.40 6.30 6.73
C LEU A 596 27.09 6.00 5.26
N ASP A 597 27.31 4.75 4.86
CA ASP A 597 26.86 4.25 3.56
C ASP A 597 25.37 3.93 3.65
N ALA A 598 24.55 4.66 2.90
CA ALA A 598 23.10 4.50 2.88
C ALA A 598 22.67 3.09 2.46
N PHE A 599 23.48 2.37 1.69
CA PHE A 599 23.20 0.97 1.33
C PHE A 599 23.49 -0.03 2.45
N GLN A 600 24.26 0.38 3.47
CA GLN A 600 24.61 -0.46 4.62
C GLN A 600 23.71 -0.17 5.84
N LEU A 601 22.83 0.83 5.76
CA LEU A 601 21.86 1.16 6.81
C LEU A 601 20.68 0.18 6.82
N GLU A 602 20.92 -1.04 7.34
CA GLU A 602 19.87 -2.04 7.56
C GLU A 602 19.23 -1.95 8.97
N THR A 603 19.84 -1.18 9.88
CA THR A 603 19.39 -0.97 11.27
C THR A 603 19.54 0.48 11.70
N PRO A 604 18.76 0.97 12.70
CA PRO A 604 18.92 2.33 13.21
C PRO A 604 20.33 2.57 13.76
N VAL A 605 20.97 3.65 13.32
CA VAL A 605 22.29 4.07 13.81
C VAL A 605 22.08 5.21 14.81
N THR A 606 22.57 5.03 16.04
CA THR A 606 22.57 6.09 17.05
C THR A 606 23.84 6.93 16.91
N ILE A 607 23.67 8.23 16.72
CA ILE A 607 24.76 9.20 16.63
C ILE A 607 24.72 10.03 17.92
N SER A 608 25.75 9.91 18.74
CA SER A 608 25.90 10.70 19.98
C SER A 608 26.91 11.83 19.75
N ASP A 609 26.65 12.99 20.36
CA ASP A 609 27.58 14.11 20.49
C ASP A 609 28.08 14.75 19.17
N ARG A 610 27.33 14.57 18.07
CA ARG A 610 27.65 15.16 16.77
C ARG A 610 26.41 15.76 16.12
N ASN A 611 26.59 16.93 15.54
CA ASN A 611 25.54 17.74 14.89
C ASN A 611 25.63 17.71 13.36
N VAL A 612 26.52 16.87 12.81
CA VAL A 612 26.73 16.70 11.36
C VAL A 612 27.00 15.22 11.04
N LEU A 613 26.39 14.75 9.96
CA LEU A 613 26.48 13.41 9.40
C LEU A 613 26.70 13.49 7.89
N TYR A 614 27.50 12.59 7.33
CA TYR A 614 27.66 12.43 5.89
C TYR A 614 27.07 11.09 5.45
N LEU A 615 26.13 11.13 4.51
CA LEU A 615 25.57 9.95 3.86
C LEU A 615 26.21 9.75 2.49
N THR A 616 26.69 8.55 2.22
CA THR A 616 27.20 8.16 0.89
C THR A 616 26.24 7.18 0.23
N ALA A 617 25.96 7.36 -1.06
CA ALA A 617 25.23 6.40 -1.88
C ALA A 617 25.70 6.49 -3.33
N LYS A 618 26.31 5.40 -3.83
CA LYS A 618 26.91 5.32 -5.17
C LYS A 618 27.92 6.45 -5.41
N ASP A 619 27.54 7.44 -6.22
CA ASP A 619 28.31 8.60 -6.68
C ASP A 619 27.91 9.90 -5.94
N THR A 620 27.08 9.80 -4.90
CA THR A 620 26.57 10.96 -4.16
C THR A 620 27.02 10.95 -2.71
N VAL A 621 27.52 12.09 -2.23
CA VAL A 621 27.74 12.36 -0.81
C VAL A 621 26.87 13.53 -0.38
N LEU A 622 26.10 13.31 0.68
CA LEU A 622 25.18 14.29 1.26
C LEU A 622 25.61 14.60 2.70
N GLU A 623 25.94 15.85 2.96
CA GLU A 623 26.08 16.37 4.32
C GLU A 623 24.70 16.72 4.89
N ILE A 624 24.46 16.29 6.13
CA ILE A 624 23.28 16.57 6.92
C ILE A 624 23.76 17.15 8.23
N GLY A 625 23.36 18.37 8.54
CA GLY A 625 23.63 18.96 9.83
C GLY A 625 22.39 19.47 10.52
N TRP A 626 22.45 19.54 11.85
CA TRP A 626 21.35 20.01 12.68
C TRP A 626 21.86 20.72 13.92
N ARG A 627 21.09 21.67 14.43
CA ARG A 627 21.37 22.34 15.71
C ARG A 627 20.08 22.77 16.39
N PRO A 628 19.99 22.66 17.73
CA PRO A 628 18.87 23.19 18.47
C PRO A 628 18.87 24.71 18.37
N VAL A 629 17.69 25.30 18.19
CA VAL A 629 17.52 26.75 18.22
C VAL A 629 17.26 27.18 19.67
N ALA A 630 17.93 28.23 20.12
CA ALA A 630 17.62 28.83 21.42
C ALA A 630 16.16 29.32 21.42
N SER A 631 15.48 29.15 22.54
CA SER A 631 14.19 29.79 22.77
C SER A 631 14.44 31.29 22.86
N ASP A 632 13.87 32.07 21.94
CA ASP A 632 13.74 33.52 22.14
C ASP A 632 12.72 33.79 23.25
#